data_AF-A0A7W1BPJ0-F1
#
_entry.id   AF-A0A7W1BPJ0-F1
#
_cell.length_a   1.000
_cell.length_b   1.000
_cell.length_c   1.000
_cell.angle_alpha   90.00
_cell.angle_beta   90.00
_cell.angle_gamma   90.00
#
_symmetry.space_group_name_H-M   'P 1'
#
loop_
_entity.id
_entity.type
_entity.pdbx_description
1 polymer ?
#
loop_
_entity_poly.entity_id
_entity_poly.type
_entity_poly.pdbx_seq_one_letter_code
_entity_poly.pdbx_strand_id
1 'polypeptide(L)'
;MHNFRNRDWKPAQRAAGITPLRRVYDLRHTFATFALRAGISTFDLSRYMGASLTMIDRHYGHLARDGRDHAINLLDAFTGSDAVNVHAVDAAWTSETPTAVHADNGKAS
;
A
#
# COMPACT_ATOMS: atom_id res chain seq x y z
N MET A 1 14.08 1.07 27.80
CA MET A 1 15.44 1.09 27.23
C MET A 1 15.90 2.54 27.06
N HIS A 2 16.63 3.08 28.04
CA HIS A 2 17.12 4.46 27.95
C HIS A 2 18.48 4.47 27.23
N ASN A 3 18.68 5.43 26.33
CA ASN A 3 19.98 5.75 25.70
C ASN A 3 20.60 4.78 24.66
N PHE A 4 19.83 3.84 24.07
CA PHE A 4 20.29 2.97 22.96
C PHE A 4 21.00 3.74 21.83
N ARG A 5 20.49 4.93 21.51
CA ARG A 5 20.98 5.76 20.41
C ARG A 5 22.45 6.15 20.57
N ASN A 6 22.87 6.54 21.78
CA ASN A 6 24.25 6.95 22.01
C ASN A 6 25.15 5.76 22.35
N ARG A 7 24.61 4.75 23.05
CA ARG A 7 25.40 3.62 23.54
C ARG A 7 25.71 2.60 22.45
N ASP A 8 24.74 2.32 21.59
CA ASP A 8 24.82 1.17 20.67
C ASP A 8 24.79 1.65 19.21
N TRP A 9 23.85 2.54 18.85
CA TRP A 9 23.62 2.95 17.45
C TRP A 9 24.71 3.88 16.87
N LYS A 10 25.14 4.91 17.60
CA LYS A 10 26.21 5.80 17.12
C LYS A 10 27.55 5.06 16.99
N PRO A 11 27.99 4.24 17.96
CA PRO A 11 29.21 3.46 17.81
C PRO A 11 29.17 2.47 16.65
N ALA A 12 28.05 1.74 16.47
CA ALA A 12 27.90 0.81 15.35
C ALA A 12 28.06 1.49 13.99
N GLN A 13 27.46 2.68 13.81
CA GLN A 13 27.60 3.45 12.57
C GLN A 13 29.02 3.96 12.33
N ARG A 14 29.73 4.39 13.38
CA ARG A 14 31.14 4.79 13.27
C ARG A 14 32.02 3.60 12.89
N ALA A 15 31.81 2.44 13.51
CA ALA A 15 32.51 1.21 13.18
C ALA A 15 32.25 0.77 11.72
N ALA A 16 31.04 1.00 11.22
CA ALA A 16 30.67 0.76 9.82
C ALA A 16 31.11 1.88 8.85
N GLY A 17 31.80 2.93 9.31
CA GLY A 17 32.27 4.04 8.47
C GLY A 17 31.15 4.96 7.92
N ILE A 18 29.94 4.91 8.48
CA ILE A 18 28.79 5.65 7.97
C ILE A 18 28.87 7.13 8.39
N THR A 19 29.06 8.02 7.42
CA THR A 19 29.03 9.47 7.59
C THR A 19 28.18 10.13 6.49
N PRO A 20 27.19 10.98 6.82
CA PRO A 20 26.77 11.39 8.16
C PRO A 20 26.01 10.30 8.92
N LEU A 21 26.03 10.36 10.26
CA LEU A 21 25.29 9.44 11.12
C LEU A 21 23.79 9.52 10.83
N ARG A 22 23.20 8.37 10.55
CA ARG A 22 21.78 8.16 10.27
C ARG A 22 20.98 7.97 11.55
N ARG A 23 19.71 8.32 11.47
CA ARG A 23 18.72 8.12 12.54
C ARG A 23 18.16 6.70 12.41
N VAL A 24 17.81 6.09 13.54
CA VAL A 24 17.08 4.81 13.54
C VAL A 24 15.78 4.91 12.73
N TYR A 25 15.17 6.09 12.71
CA TYR A 25 13.95 6.36 11.94
C TYR A 25 14.17 6.27 10.42
N ASP A 26 15.40 6.46 9.92
CA ASP A 26 15.72 6.32 8.49
C ASP A 26 15.60 4.85 8.04
N LEU A 27 15.90 3.91 8.96
CA LEU A 27 15.69 2.48 8.71
C LEU A 27 14.20 2.16 8.58
N ARG A 28 13.35 2.83 9.38
CA ARG A 28 11.89 2.68 9.30
C ARG A 28 11.35 3.18 7.95
N HIS A 29 11.90 4.25 7.39
CA HIS A 29 11.58 4.72 6.04
C HIS A 29 12.04 3.73 4.96
N THR A 30 13.24 3.18 5.13
CA THR A 30 13.82 2.19 4.20
C THR A 30 12.97 0.92 4.17
N PHE A 31 12.57 0.42 5.34
CA PHE A 31 11.67 -0.72 5.47
C PHE A 31 10.32 -0.47 4.77
N ALA A 32 9.69 0.69 5.01
CA ALA A 32 8.41 1.01 4.37
C ALA A 32 8.51 1.02 2.84
N THR A 33 9.58 1.60 2.31
CA THR A 33 9.85 1.65 0.86
C THR A 33 10.00 0.25 0.28
N PHE A 34 10.79 -0.62 0.92
CA PHE A 34 10.99 -2.00 0.44
C PHE A 34 9.75 -2.86 0.57
N ALA A 35 8.99 -2.73 1.68
CA ALA A 35 7.74 -3.43 1.87
C ALA A 35 6.74 -3.13 0.75
N LEU A 36 6.55 -1.85 0.42
CA LEU A 36 5.63 -1.44 -0.66
C LEU A 36 6.10 -1.92 -2.03
N ARG A 37 7.41 -1.84 -2.30
CA ARG A 37 7.99 -2.38 -3.55
C ARG A 37 7.85 -3.89 -3.67
N ALA A 38 7.85 -4.61 -2.55
CA ALA A 38 7.58 -6.04 -2.49
C ALA A 38 6.07 -6.38 -2.56
N GLY A 39 5.20 -5.39 -2.77
CA GLY A 39 3.76 -5.58 -2.91
C GLY A 39 3.01 -5.75 -1.58
N ILE A 40 3.64 -5.47 -0.43
CA ILE A 40 2.92 -5.50 0.85
C ILE A 40 1.86 -4.39 0.86
N SER A 41 0.64 -4.76 1.27
CA SER A 41 -0.47 -3.81 1.33
C SER A 41 -0.16 -2.65 2.30
N THR A 42 -0.66 -1.45 2.00
CA THR A 42 -0.53 -0.29 2.90
C THR A 42 -1.17 -0.55 4.27
N PHE A 43 -2.18 -1.42 4.33
CA PHE A 43 -2.83 -1.85 5.55
C PHE A 43 -1.91 -2.73 6.42
N ASP A 44 -1.28 -3.76 5.86
CA ASP A 44 -0.34 -4.60 6.61
C ASP A 44 0.91 -3.82 7.01
N LEU A 45 1.40 -2.95 6.13
CA LEU A 45 2.47 -2.02 6.45
C LEU A 45 2.11 -1.14 7.66
N SER A 46 0.88 -0.64 7.72
CA SER A 46 0.40 0.19 8.83
C SER A 46 0.46 -0.57 10.17
N ARG A 47 0.16 -1.88 10.16
CA ARG A 47 0.26 -2.77 11.32
C ARG A 47 1.70 -3.03 11.73
N TYR A 48 2.58 -3.34 10.78
CA TYR A 48 4.01 -3.53 11.08
C TYR A 48 4.65 -2.27 11.66
N MET A 49 4.26 -1.11 11.16
CA MET A 49 4.82 0.17 11.60
C MET A 49 4.14 0.69 12.86
N GLY A 50 2.92 0.28 13.19
CA GLY A 50 2.09 0.94 14.20
C GLY A 50 1.80 2.40 13.79
N ALA A 51 1.47 2.62 12.52
CA ALA A 51 1.16 3.92 11.94
C ALA A 51 -0.28 3.92 11.42
N SER A 52 -0.92 5.09 11.34
CA SER A 52 -2.24 5.18 10.71
C SER A 52 -2.14 5.07 9.19
N LEU A 53 -3.19 4.53 8.56
CA LEU A 53 -3.32 4.50 7.10
C LEU A 53 -3.16 5.89 6.48
N THR A 54 -3.75 6.92 7.08
CA THR A 54 -3.58 8.32 6.62
C THR A 54 -2.13 8.78 6.67
N MET A 55 -1.35 8.35 7.68
CA MET A 55 0.07 8.67 7.76
C MET A 55 0.85 7.93 6.68
N ILE A 56 0.55 6.65 6.44
CA ILE A 56 1.17 5.84 5.39
C ILE A 56 0.87 6.44 4.02
N ASP A 57 -0.38 6.76 3.73
CA ASP A 57 -0.80 7.36 2.46
C ASP A 57 -0.10 8.69 2.21
N ARG A 58 -0.06 9.58 3.21
CA ARG A 58 0.62 10.87 3.11
C ARG A 58 2.11 10.76 2.78
N HIS A 59 2.81 9.77 3.34
CA HIS A 59 4.27 9.67 3.21
C HIS A 59 4.72 8.70 2.10
N TYR A 60 3.88 7.72 1.78
CA TYR A 60 4.25 6.61 0.89
C TYR A 60 3.18 6.26 -0.15
N GLY A 61 2.08 7.00 -0.24
CA GLY A 61 1.00 6.72 -1.20
C GLY A 61 1.49 6.67 -2.65
N HIS A 62 2.52 7.44 -2.99
CA HIS A 62 3.17 7.37 -4.31
C HIS A 62 3.88 6.03 -4.57
N LEU A 63 4.58 5.46 -3.58
CA LEU A 63 5.21 4.14 -3.68
C LEU A 63 4.19 3.00 -3.73
N ALA A 64 3.02 3.18 -3.11
CA ALA A 64 1.95 2.21 -3.18
C ALA A 64 1.34 2.12 -4.59
N ARG A 65 1.39 3.20 -5.40
CA ARG A 65 1.01 3.16 -6.82
C ARG A 65 1.96 2.29 -7.62
N ASP A 66 3.27 2.39 -7.38
CA ASP A 66 4.27 1.52 -8.02
C ASP A 66 4.10 0.04 -7.60
N GLY A 67 3.69 -0.20 -6.34
CA GLY A 67 3.36 -1.53 -5.84
C GLY A 67 2.16 -2.17 -6.54
N ARG A 68 1.21 -1.38 -7.06
CA ARG A 68 0.07 -1.89 -7.84
C ARG A 68 0.52 -2.54 -9.13
N ASP A 69 1.41 -1.89 -9.88
CA ASP A 69 1.92 -2.43 -11.15
C ASP A 69 2.72 -3.72 -10.90
N HIS A 70 3.47 -3.78 -9.80
CA HIS A 70 4.14 -5.00 -9.37
C HIS A 70 3.14 -6.13 -9.02
N ALA A 71 2.07 -5.81 -8.28
CA ALA A 71 1.03 -6.78 -7.95
C ALA A 71 0.27 -7.29 -9.19
N ILE A 72 -0.01 -6.42 -10.17
CA ILE A 72 -0.59 -6.79 -11.46
C ILE A 72 0.34 -7.78 -12.18
N ASN A 73 1.64 -7.47 -12.27
CA ASN A 73 2.61 -8.39 -12.89
C ASN A 73 2.68 -9.75 -12.18
N LEU A 74 2.57 -9.78 -10.85
CA LEU A 74 2.51 -11.04 -10.09
C LEU A 74 1.21 -11.82 -10.35
N LEU A 75 0.07 -11.13 -10.45
CA LEU A 75 -1.22 -11.71 -10.81
C LEU A 75 -1.18 -12.28 -12.24
N ASP A 76 -0.65 -11.53 -13.20
CA ASP A 76 -0.49 -11.96 -14.60
C ASP A 76 0.46 -13.16 -14.71
N ALA A 77 1.55 -13.19 -13.93
CA ALA A 77 2.44 -14.34 -13.85
C ALA A 77 1.76 -15.57 -13.21
N PHE A 78 0.89 -15.36 -12.23
CA PHE A 78 0.11 -16.43 -11.59
C PHE A 78 -0.97 -16.99 -12.53
N THR A 79 -1.72 -16.11 -13.21
CA THR A 79 -2.73 -16.48 -14.22
C THR A 79 -2.13 -16.92 -15.54
N GLY A 80 -0.82 -16.73 -15.76
CA GLY A 80 -0.06 -17.32 -16.87
C GLY A 80 -0.06 -18.86 -16.92
N SER A 81 -0.69 -19.52 -15.93
CA SER A 81 -1.00 -20.96 -15.94
C SER A 81 -2.49 -21.29 -16.14
N ASP A 82 -3.40 -20.33 -16.01
CA ASP A 82 -4.85 -20.47 -16.24
C ASP A 82 -5.43 -19.13 -16.70
N ALA A 83 -5.53 -18.95 -18.02
CA ALA A 83 -6.04 -17.73 -18.65
C ALA A 83 -7.55 -17.58 -18.39
N VAL A 84 -7.92 -17.02 -17.24
CA VAL A 84 -9.27 -16.49 -17.01
C VAL A 84 -9.29 -15.03 -17.45
N ASN A 85 -10.06 -14.75 -18.50
CA ASN A 85 -10.20 -13.44 -19.12
C ASN A 85 -10.84 -12.42 -18.16
N VAL A 86 -10.02 -11.58 -17.55
CA VAL A 86 -10.45 -10.54 -16.59
C VAL A 86 -11.34 -9.47 -17.23
N HIS A 87 -11.26 -9.27 -18.56
CA HIS A 87 -12.09 -8.30 -19.29
C HIS A 87 -13.56 -8.74 -19.46
N ALA A 88 -13.89 -10.02 -19.23
CA ALA A 88 -15.27 -10.47 -19.21
C ALA A 88 -16.03 -10.02 -17.94
N VAL A 89 -15.30 -9.79 -16.83
CA VAL A 89 -15.89 -9.42 -15.54
C VAL A 89 -16.32 -7.95 -15.52
N ASP A 90 -15.56 -7.06 -16.17
CA ASP A 90 -15.88 -5.63 -16.26
C ASP A 90 -17.14 -5.34 -17.10
N ALA A 91 -17.40 -6.15 -18.14
CA ALA A 91 -18.58 -6.02 -18.99
C ALA A 91 -19.87 -6.47 -18.27
N ALA A 92 -19.78 -7.45 -17.37
CA ALA A 92 -20.93 -7.96 -16.63
C ALA A 92 -21.39 -7.01 -15.52
N TRP A 93 -20.47 -6.34 -14.82
CA TRP A 93 -20.81 -5.46 -13.69
C TRP A 93 -21.44 -4.13 -14.12
N THR A 94 -21.26 -3.72 -15.37
CA THR A 94 -21.81 -2.46 -15.91
C THR A 94 -23.17 -2.64 -16.62
N SER A 95 -23.68 -3.86 -16.70
CA SER A 95 -24.91 -4.19 -17.45
C SER A 95 -26.19 -4.23 -16.59
N GLU A 96 -26.13 -3.93 -15.30
CA GLU A 96 -27.36 -3.73 -14.53
C GLU A 96 -27.98 -2.37 -14.89
N THR A 97 -28.83 -2.39 -15.91
CA THR A 97 -29.77 -1.32 -16.24
C THR A 97 -30.47 -0.85 -14.97
N PRO A 98 -30.42 0.46 -14.61
CA PRO A 98 -31.27 0.98 -13.56
C PRO A 98 -32.72 0.77 -13.98
N THR A 99 -33.44 -0.10 -13.26
CA THR A 99 -34.89 -0.18 -13.36
C THR A 99 -35.45 1.20 -13.04
N ALA A 100 -36.02 1.85 -14.06
CA ALA A 100 -36.64 3.16 -13.93
C ALA A 100 -37.74 3.09 -12.87
N VAL A 101 -37.51 3.75 -11.73
CA VAL A 101 -38.53 4.00 -10.71
C VAL A 101 -39.58 4.94 -11.30
N HIS A 102 -40.78 4.42 -11.51
CA HIS A 102 -41.96 5.15 -11.94
C HIS A 102 -42.44 6.07 -10.82
N ALA A 103 -42.22 7.38 -10.94
CA ALA A 103 -42.74 8.37 -10.02
C ALA A 103 -44.23 8.64 -10.33
N ASP A 104 -45.14 8.04 -9.56
CA ASP A 104 -46.50 8.53 -9.40
C ASP A 104 -46.65 9.11 -7.99
N ASN A 105 -46.64 10.44 -7.89
CA ASN A 105 -47.03 11.16 -6.68
C ASN A 105 -48.34 11.89 -6.97
N GLY A 106 -49.45 11.19 -6.68
CA GLY A 106 -50.80 11.75 -6.69
C GLY A 106 -50.90 12.98 -5.80
N LYS A 107 -51.49 14.05 -6.36
CA LYS A 107 -51.96 15.20 -5.61
C LYS A 107 -53.20 14.83 -4.82
N ALA A 108 -53.19 15.12 -3.51
CA ALA A 108 -54.39 15.26 -2.72
C ALA A 108 -54.21 16.39 -1.69
N SER A 109 -54.80 17.55 -1.98
CA SER A 109 -55.41 18.50 -1.04
C SER A 109 -56.17 19.55 -1.85
#